data_AF-A0A3M1FCQ0-F1
#
_entry.id   AF-A0A3M1FCQ0-F1
#
_cell.length_a   1.000
_cell.length_b   1.000
_cell.length_c   1.000
_cell.angle_alpha   90.00
_cell.angle_beta   90.00
_cell.angle_gamma   90.00
#
_symmetry.space_group_name_H-M   'P 1'
#
loop_
_entity.id
_entity.type
_entity.pdbx_description
1 polymer ?
#
loop_
_entity_poly.entity_id
_entity_poly.type
_entity_poly.pdbx_seq_one_letter_code
_entity_poly.pdbx_strand_id
1 'polypeptide(L)'
;GASLLREGLLFLLDVNEMASLPELSGSLGMLPLGAAAWWWHWRAVGQEAARFGDTPESVTVRRLYVYLVAATGLVLLWLGLVETIRALLDWLVIRDVTATLGFRAEQLATGLSLLAVGAPVWALHWRAGQIAAGQEGAPGRNERASAPRRGYLYGVALVGALLILFELAQLLYRLILWLLGSPEAAGLETETVDALVRSGVAAVFWVLHVLTIRTDARLTEEAGPGPEEAIQAQRAALEARIQRLEQELAAARADLARLSDGQTE
;
A
#
# COMPACT_ATOMS: atom_id res chain seq x y z
N GLY A 1 -11.02 48.94 -33.71
CA GLY A 1 -9.54 48.89 -33.81
C GLY A 1 -8.88 49.16 -32.48
N ALA A 2 -8.90 50.41 -32.02
CA ALA A 2 -8.20 50.82 -30.79
C ALA A 2 -8.81 50.30 -29.47
N SER A 3 -10.12 50.04 -29.41
CA SER A 3 -10.79 49.49 -28.21
C SER A 3 -10.43 48.02 -27.96
N LEU A 4 -10.38 47.20 -29.01
CA LEU A 4 -10.01 45.78 -28.92
C LEU A 4 -8.53 45.58 -28.57
N LEU A 5 -7.64 46.46 -29.06
CA LEU A 5 -6.24 46.47 -28.65
C LEU A 5 -6.07 46.90 -27.19
N ARG A 6 -6.89 47.85 -26.71
CA ARG A 6 -6.90 48.29 -25.30
C ARG A 6 -7.42 47.20 -24.36
N GLU A 7 -8.50 46.52 -24.73
CA GLU A 7 -9.05 45.41 -23.95
C GLU A 7 -8.12 44.19 -23.95
N GLY A 8 -7.46 43.88 -25.08
CA GLY A 8 -6.44 42.83 -25.15
C GLY A 8 -5.18 43.15 -24.32
N LEU A 9 -4.76 44.42 -24.28
CA LEU A 9 -3.62 44.86 -23.44
C LEU A 9 -3.96 44.88 -21.95
N LEU A 10 -5.19 45.25 -21.59
CA LEU A 10 -5.65 45.20 -20.21
C LEU A 10 -5.82 43.75 -19.74
N PHE A 11 -6.30 42.84 -20.58
CA PHE A 11 -6.35 41.40 -20.27
C PHE A 11 -4.94 40.79 -20.12
N LEU A 12 -3.97 41.20 -20.95
CA LEU A 12 -2.56 40.78 -20.81
C LEU A 12 -1.87 41.35 -19.57
N LEU A 13 -2.27 42.55 -19.12
CA LEU A 13 -1.77 43.16 -17.88
C LEU A 13 -2.50 42.65 -16.62
N ASP A 14 -3.75 42.22 -16.75
CA ASP A 14 -4.57 41.60 -15.68
C ASP A 14 -4.14 40.15 -15.40
N VAL A 15 -3.69 39.41 -16.44
CA VAL A 15 -3.06 38.09 -16.26
C VAL A 15 -1.74 38.18 -15.49
N ASN A 16 -1.08 39.34 -15.46
CA ASN A 16 0.11 39.56 -14.63
C ASN A 16 -0.23 39.82 -13.14
N GLU A 17 -1.50 40.00 -12.79
CA GLU A 17 -1.99 40.09 -11.40
C GLU A 17 -2.54 38.77 -10.84
N MET A 18 -2.61 37.68 -11.63
CA MET A 18 -3.28 36.42 -11.22
C MET A 18 -2.59 35.59 -10.11
N ALA A 19 -1.44 36.00 -9.61
CA ALA A 19 -0.93 35.55 -8.31
C ALA A 19 0.11 36.55 -7.82
N SER A 20 -0.31 37.50 -6.98
CA SER A 20 0.64 38.39 -6.34
C SER A 20 1.66 37.54 -5.55
N LEU A 21 2.96 37.70 -5.82
CA LEU A 21 4.06 37.07 -5.06
C LEU A 21 3.85 37.08 -3.52
N PRO A 22 3.22 38.10 -2.90
CA PRO A 22 2.84 38.05 -1.49
C PRO A 22 1.79 36.98 -1.11
N GLU A 23 0.78 36.68 -1.94
CA GLU A 23 -0.24 35.64 -1.64
C GLU A 23 0.32 34.22 -1.75
N LEU A 24 1.20 33.98 -2.73
CA LEU A 24 1.94 32.72 -2.85
C LEU A 24 2.93 32.56 -1.69
N SER A 25 3.61 33.63 -1.26
CA SER A 25 4.53 33.55 -0.11
C SER A 25 3.82 33.34 1.23
N GLY A 26 2.60 33.88 1.41
CA GLY A 26 1.76 33.60 2.58
C GLY A 26 1.35 32.13 2.68
N SER A 27 0.99 31.52 1.55
CA SER A 27 0.55 30.11 1.50
C SER A 27 1.72 29.12 1.54
N LEU A 28 2.83 29.41 0.83
CA LEU A 28 4.06 28.60 0.93
C LEU A 28 4.71 28.69 2.32
N GLY A 29 4.56 29.82 3.02
CA GLY A 29 5.08 30.01 4.38
C GLY A 29 4.43 29.10 5.43
N MET A 30 3.19 28.66 5.21
CA MET A 30 2.49 27.75 6.11
C MET A 30 2.85 26.28 5.92
N LEU A 31 3.37 25.89 4.75
CA LEU A 31 3.79 24.51 4.46
C LEU A 31 4.83 23.95 5.47
N PRO A 32 5.93 24.65 5.79
CA PRO A 32 6.89 24.15 6.77
C PRO A 32 6.32 24.11 8.19
N LEU A 33 5.42 25.03 8.56
CA LEU A 33 4.74 25.03 9.86
C LEU A 33 3.75 23.86 9.98
N GLY A 34 2.96 23.61 8.94
CA GLY A 34 2.07 22.46 8.85
C GLY A 34 2.84 21.14 8.87
N ALA A 35 3.95 21.06 8.11
CA ALA A 35 4.82 19.88 8.11
C ALA A 35 5.50 19.65 9.46
N ALA A 36 5.95 20.71 10.15
CA ALA A 36 6.55 20.62 11.47
C ALA A 36 5.52 20.23 12.55
N ALA A 37 4.32 20.80 12.52
CA ALA A 37 3.22 20.46 13.42
C ALA A 37 2.76 19.01 13.20
N TRP A 38 2.61 18.59 11.94
CA TRP A 38 2.32 17.22 11.56
C TRP A 38 3.41 16.25 12.04
N TRP A 39 4.68 16.57 11.79
CA TRP A 39 5.83 15.78 12.24
C TRP A 39 5.87 15.65 13.77
N TRP A 40 5.58 16.74 14.50
CA TRP A 40 5.52 16.74 15.95
C TRP A 40 4.36 15.89 16.48
N HIS A 41 3.14 16.07 15.94
CA HIS A 41 1.98 15.27 16.31
C HIS A 41 2.21 13.78 16.04
N TRP A 42 2.83 13.46 14.92
CA TRP A 42 3.23 12.10 14.56
C TRP A 42 4.24 11.51 15.57
N ARG A 43 5.28 12.27 15.94
CA ARG A 43 6.27 11.83 16.93
C ARG A 43 5.68 11.69 18.33
N ALA A 44 4.71 12.52 18.69
CA ALA A 44 4.02 12.48 19.97
C ALA A 44 3.15 11.22 20.09
N VAL A 45 2.32 10.92 19.08
CA VAL A 45 1.48 9.70 19.04
C VAL A 45 2.34 8.43 19.09
N GLY A 46 3.47 8.41 18.37
CA GLY A 46 4.40 7.28 18.42
C GLY A 46 5.06 7.06 19.78
N GLN A 47 5.35 8.14 20.53
CA GLN A 47 5.93 8.06 21.87
C GLN A 47 4.89 7.69 22.94
N GLU A 48 3.65 8.15 22.80
CA GLU A 48 2.55 7.75 23.67
C GLU A 48 2.20 6.27 23.48
N ALA A 49 2.18 5.78 22.24
CA ALA A 49 1.97 4.37 21.94
C ALA A 49 3.10 3.44 22.44
N ALA A 50 4.28 3.98 22.75
CA ALA A 50 5.38 3.26 23.40
C ALA A 50 5.26 3.28 24.94
N ARG A 51 4.47 4.20 25.52
CA ARG A 51 4.24 4.30 26.97
C ARG A 51 3.06 3.45 27.46
N PHE A 52 2.08 3.17 26.60
CA PHE A 52 0.93 2.34 26.95
C PHE A 52 1.20 0.86 26.68
N GLY A 53 1.75 0.17 27.68
CA GLY A 53 1.69 -1.27 27.95
C GLY A 53 2.01 -2.26 26.81
N ASP A 54 3.00 -3.14 27.03
CA ASP A 54 3.37 -4.26 26.15
C ASP A 54 2.36 -5.44 26.19
N THR A 55 1.06 -5.16 26.14
CA THR A 55 0.06 -6.24 25.99
C THR A 55 0.00 -6.70 24.52
N PRO A 56 -0.26 -7.98 24.24
CA PRO A 56 -0.42 -8.48 22.87
C PRO A 56 -1.49 -7.72 22.06
N GLU A 57 -2.52 -7.21 22.73
CA GLU A 57 -3.62 -6.44 22.16
C GLU A 57 -3.16 -5.05 21.69
N SER A 58 -2.36 -4.33 22.50
CA SER A 58 -1.87 -2.98 22.15
C SER A 58 -0.94 -3.02 20.92
N VAL A 59 -0.12 -4.06 20.80
CA VAL A 59 0.75 -4.30 19.64
C VAL A 59 -0.08 -4.50 18.37
N THR A 60 -1.17 -5.26 18.46
CA THR A 60 -2.07 -5.52 17.32
C THR A 60 -2.79 -4.25 16.87
N VAL A 61 -3.30 -3.45 17.81
CA VAL A 61 -3.95 -2.17 17.51
C VAL A 61 -2.96 -1.19 16.87
N ARG A 62 -1.73 -1.12 17.37
CA ARG A 62 -0.66 -0.27 16.80
C ARG A 62 -0.35 -0.67 15.35
N ARG A 63 -0.24 -1.97 15.07
CA ARG A 63 -0.05 -2.48 13.70
C ARG A 63 -1.22 -2.12 12.80
N LEU A 64 -2.45 -2.33 13.28
CA LEU A 64 -3.65 -1.98 12.52
C LEU A 64 -3.68 -0.49 12.16
N TYR A 65 -3.40 0.39 13.12
CA TYR A 65 -3.28 1.82 12.88
C TYR A 65 -2.24 2.13 11.81
N VAL A 66 -1.02 1.59 11.94
CA VAL A 66 0.07 1.84 10.98
C VAL A 66 -0.33 1.44 9.56
N TYR A 67 -0.92 0.25 9.39
CA TYR A 67 -1.31 -0.25 8.07
C TYR A 67 -2.56 0.43 7.50
N LEU A 68 -3.52 0.85 8.32
CA LEU A 68 -4.66 1.64 7.87
C LEU A 68 -4.23 3.02 7.39
N VAL A 69 -3.36 3.70 8.14
CA VAL A 69 -2.86 5.02 7.73
C VAL A 69 -1.93 4.90 6.52
N ALA A 70 -1.13 3.83 6.42
CA ALA A 70 -0.39 3.52 5.21
C ALA A 70 -1.33 3.35 4.01
N ALA A 71 -2.44 2.62 4.15
CA ALA A 71 -3.42 2.44 3.07
C ALA A 71 -4.04 3.77 2.63
N THR A 72 -4.44 4.62 3.57
CA THR A 72 -4.97 5.96 3.25
C THR A 72 -3.92 6.81 2.53
N GLY A 73 -2.68 6.82 3.03
CA GLY A 73 -1.58 7.51 2.38
C GLY A 73 -1.33 7.00 0.95
N LEU A 74 -1.43 5.68 0.74
CA LEU A 74 -1.27 5.06 -0.58
C LEU A 74 -2.36 5.51 -1.55
N VAL A 75 -3.62 5.59 -1.11
CA VAL A 75 -4.73 6.08 -1.94
C VAL A 75 -4.53 7.55 -2.32
N LEU A 76 -4.10 8.39 -1.38
CA LEU A 76 -3.81 9.80 -1.68
C LEU A 76 -2.62 9.94 -2.64
N LEU A 77 -1.55 9.17 -2.41
CA LEU A 77 -0.38 9.12 -3.27
C LEU A 77 -0.75 8.65 -4.69
N TRP A 78 -1.57 7.60 -4.78
CA TRP A 78 -2.13 7.07 -6.01
C TRP A 78 -2.84 8.15 -6.82
N LEU A 79 -3.85 8.78 -6.21
CA LEU A 79 -4.68 9.81 -6.84
C LEU A 79 -3.81 11.00 -7.24
N GLY A 80 -2.96 11.48 -6.34
CA GLY A 80 -2.06 12.60 -6.61
C GLY A 80 -1.12 12.33 -7.79
N LEU A 81 -0.53 11.14 -7.86
CA LEU A 81 0.39 10.80 -8.95
C LEU A 81 -0.32 10.70 -10.29
N VAL A 82 -1.51 10.09 -10.30
CA VAL A 82 -2.34 9.98 -11.49
C VAL A 82 -2.76 11.35 -12.01
N GLU A 83 -3.29 12.23 -11.15
CA GLU A 83 -3.71 13.58 -11.53
C GLU A 83 -2.52 14.44 -11.99
N THR A 84 -1.39 14.40 -11.28
CA THR A 84 -0.20 15.16 -11.67
C THR A 84 0.39 14.67 -12.99
N ILE A 85 0.50 13.36 -13.21
CA ILE A 85 1.03 12.83 -14.48
C ILE A 85 0.12 13.23 -15.64
N ARG A 86 -1.21 13.15 -15.49
CA ARG A 86 -2.13 13.62 -16.52
C ARG A 86 -1.99 15.09 -16.83
N ALA A 87 -2.01 15.94 -15.81
CA ALA A 87 -1.85 17.38 -15.98
C ALA A 87 -0.53 17.72 -16.71
N LEU A 88 0.55 16.98 -16.42
CA LEU A 88 1.83 17.13 -17.11
C LEU A 88 1.79 16.62 -18.56
N LEU A 89 1.13 15.49 -18.83
CA LEU A 89 0.95 14.95 -20.18
C LEU A 89 0.08 15.86 -21.05
N ASP A 90 -0.99 16.40 -20.48
CA ASP A 90 -1.83 17.39 -21.15
C ASP A 90 -1.01 18.63 -21.48
N TRP A 91 -0.18 19.11 -20.55
CA TRP A 91 0.69 20.27 -20.81
C TRP A 91 1.73 20.02 -21.92
N LEU A 92 2.31 18.81 -21.97
CA LEU A 92 3.43 18.50 -22.86
C LEU A 92 2.99 18.00 -24.26
N VAL A 93 1.90 17.22 -24.31
CA VAL A 93 1.50 16.44 -25.49
C VAL A 93 0.22 17.00 -26.10
N ILE A 94 -0.79 17.26 -25.28
CA ILE A 94 -2.13 17.66 -25.74
C ILE A 94 -2.23 19.18 -25.59
N ARG A 95 -1.71 19.92 -26.57
CA ARG A 95 -1.91 21.39 -26.69
C ARG A 95 -3.37 21.71 -26.98
N ASP A 96 -4.28 21.32 -26.09
CA ASP A 96 -5.68 21.65 -26.16
C ASP A 96 -5.82 23.16 -25.94
N VAL A 97 -5.99 23.90 -27.02
CA VAL A 97 -6.05 25.37 -27.00
C VAL A 97 -7.33 25.84 -26.29
N THR A 98 -8.28 24.95 -26.02
CA THR A 98 -9.57 25.27 -25.41
C THR A 98 -9.55 25.29 -23.87
N ALA A 99 -8.60 24.62 -23.22
CA ALA A 99 -8.47 24.62 -21.77
C ALA A 99 -7.85 25.93 -21.27
N THR A 100 -8.57 26.65 -20.40
CA THR A 100 -8.07 27.89 -19.78
C THR A 100 -6.88 27.58 -18.86
N LEU A 101 -5.94 28.54 -18.75
CA LEU A 101 -4.77 28.39 -17.87
C LEU A 101 -5.16 28.11 -16.41
N GLY A 102 -6.29 28.66 -15.95
CA GLY A 102 -6.81 28.42 -14.58
C GLY A 102 -7.19 26.97 -14.31
N PHE A 103 -7.89 26.32 -15.25
CA PHE A 103 -8.30 24.91 -15.11
C PHE A 103 -7.11 23.96 -15.00
N ARG A 104 -6.06 24.20 -15.80
CA ARG A 104 -4.81 23.41 -15.76
C ARG A 104 -4.05 23.60 -14.45
N ALA A 105 -3.99 24.83 -13.95
CA ALA A 105 -3.35 25.13 -12.67
C ALA A 105 -4.07 24.45 -11.49
N GLU A 106 -5.40 24.41 -11.53
CA GLU A 106 -6.23 23.76 -10.50
C GLU A 106 -6.01 22.24 -10.43
N GLN A 107 -5.99 21.55 -11.57
CA GLN A 107 -5.72 20.11 -11.62
C GLN A 107 -4.31 19.78 -11.09
N LEU A 108 -3.30 20.54 -11.52
CA LEU A 108 -1.94 20.35 -11.06
C LEU A 108 -1.81 20.63 -9.56
N ALA A 109 -2.44 21.70 -9.06
CA ALA A 109 -2.46 22.05 -7.64
C ALA A 109 -3.14 20.96 -6.80
N THR A 110 -4.22 20.36 -7.30
CA THR A 110 -4.93 19.25 -6.66
C THR A 110 -4.04 18.02 -6.57
N GLY A 111 -3.43 17.59 -7.68
CA GLY A 111 -2.50 16.46 -7.69
C GLY A 111 -1.30 16.67 -6.76
N LEU A 112 -0.68 17.86 -6.82
CA LEU A 112 0.46 18.20 -5.95
C LEU A 112 0.08 18.25 -4.47
N SER A 113 -1.12 18.71 -4.13
CA SER A 113 -1.62 18.73 -2.76
C SER A 113 -1.84 17.32 -2.22
N LEU A 114 -2.42 16.42 -3.03
CA LEU A 114 -2.55 15.00 -2.71
C LEU A 114 -1.18 14.33 -2.54
N LEU A 115 -0.20 14.64 -3.38
CA LEU A 115 1.16 14.13 -3.26
C LEU A 115 1.87 14.64 -2.00
N ALA A 116 1.72 15.94 -1.69
CA ALA A 116 2.34 16.56 -0.53
C ALA A 116 1.91 15.91 0.80
N VAL A 117 0.69 15.38 0.86
CA VAL A 117 0.17 14.65 2.03
C VAL A 117 0.36 13.14 1.89
N GLY A 118 -0.08 12.56 0.78
CA GLY A 118 -0.10 11.11 0.56
C GLY A 118 1.29 10.48 0.53
N ALA A 119 2.26 11.11 -0.14
CA ALA A 119 3.62 10.58 -0.26
C ALA A 119 4.32 10.40 1.10
N PRO A 120 4.42 11.43 1.97
CA PRO A 120 5.06 11.25 3.26
C PRO A 120 4.26 10.31 4.18
N VAL A 121 2.92 10.39 4.17
CA VAL A 121 2.08 9.50 4.99
C VAL A 121 2.35 8.05 4.61
N TRP A 122 2.23 7.69 3.33
CA TRP A 122 2.51 6.33 2.89
C TRP A 122 3.95 5.92 3.17
N ALA A 123 4.93 6.71 2.73
CA ALA A 123 6.34 6.34 2.81
C ALA A 123 6.81 6.11 4.25
N LEU A 124 6.39 6.94 5.20
CA LEU A 124 6.79 6.81 6.61
C LEU A 124 6.17 5.56 7.25
N HIS A 125 4.87 5.34 7.06
CA HIS A 125 4.16 4.21 7.68
C HIS A 125 4.56 2.88 7.05
N TRP A 126 4.69 2.88 5.72
CA TRP A 126 5.20 1.73 4.99
C TRP A 126 6.62 1.38 5.43
N ARG A 127 7.52 2.36 5.53
CA ARG A 127 8.89 2.13 6.04
C ARG A 127 8.90 1.60 7.47
N ALA A 128 8.05 2.13 8.36
CA ALA A 128 7.95 1.62 9.72
C ALA A 128 7.54 0.13 9.75
N GLY A 129 6.54 -0.25 8.95
CA GLY A 129 6.12 -1.65 8.81
C GLY A 129 7.21 -2.54 8.19
N GLN A 130 7.93 -2.04 7.18
CA GLN A 130 9.04 -2.77 6.55
C GLN A 130 10.22 -2.97 7.50
N ILE A 131 10.58 -1.96 8.30
CA ILE A 131 11.63 -2.07 9.31
C ILE A 131 11.25 -3.11 10.36
N ALA A 132 10.00 -3.09 10.84
CA ALA A 132 9.51 -4.09 11.78
C ALA A 132 9.54 -5.51 11.20
N ALA A 133 9.13 -5.68 9.94
CA ALA A 133 9.13 -6.97 9.25
C ALA A 133 10.53 -7.49 8.90
N GLY A 134 11.50 -6.59 8.73
CA GLY A 134 12.89 -6.88 8.45
C GLY A 134 13.74 -7.22 9.68
N GLN A 135 13.18 -7.16 10.90
CA GLN A 135 13.91 -7.56 12.10
C GLN A 135 14.24 -9.07 12.09
N GLU A 136 15.38 -9.42 12.66
CA GLU A 136 15.79 -10.81 12.80
C GLU A 136 15.03 -11.51 13.94
N GLY A 137 14.92 -12.84 13.86
CA GLY A 137 14.33 -13.66 14.93
C GLY A 137 12.81 -13.49 15.10
N ALA A 138 12.35 -13.64 16.35
CA ALA A 138 10.93 -13.66 16.69
C ALA A 138 10.18 -12.34 16.36
N PRO A 139 10.74 -11.13 16.62
CA PRO A 139 10.05 -9.88 16.33
C PRO A 139 9.64 -9.72 14.86
N GLY A 140 10.57 -9.99 13.92
CA GLY A 140 10.27 -9.89 12.49
C GLY A 140 9.34 -10.99 12.00
N ARG A 141 9.50 -12.23 12.49
CA ARG A 141 8.54 -13.32 12.20
C ARG A 141 7.12 -12.94 12.63
N ASN A 142 6.97 -12.41 13.84
CA ASN A 142 5.68 -12.00 14.40
C ASN A 142 5.05 -10.84 13.61
N GLU A 143 5.85 -9.94 13.04
CA GLU A 143 5.35 -8.88 12.16
C GLU A 143 4.91 -9.43 10.79
N ARG A 144 5.72 -10.28 10.16
CA ARG A 144 5.40 -10.93 8.86
C ARG A 144 4.15 -11.81 8.94
N ALA A 145 3.97 -12.51 10.06
CA ALA A 145 2.79 -13.34 10.31
C ALA A 145 1.54 -12.54 10.74
N SER A 146 1.68 -11.24 11.04
CA SER A 146 0.60 -10.45 11.61
C SER A 146 -0.59 -10.28 10.65
N ALA A 147 -1.81 -10.40 11.18
CA ALA A 147 -3.03 -10.23 10.40
C ALA A 147 -3.16 -8.83 9.76
N PRO A 148 -2.83 -7.71 10.44
CA PRO A 148 -2.89 -6.38 9.83
C PRO A 148 -1.97 -6.22 8.61
N ARG A 149 -0.72 -6.71 8.69
CA ARG A 149 0.22 -6.66 7.56
C ARG A 149 -0.29 -7.46 6.37
N ARG A 150 -0.76 -8.68 6.62
CA ARG A 150 -1.35 -9.54 5.58
C ARG A 150 -2.58 -8.86 4.96
N GLY A 151 -3.49 -8.35 5.78
CA GLY A 151 -4.68 -7.64 5.34
C GLY A 151 -4.35 -6.46 4.43
N TYR A 152 -3.37 -5.64 4.81
CA TYR A 152 -2.87 -4.55 3.98
C TYR A 152 -2.25 -5.04 2.67
N LEU A 153 -1.29 -5.96 2.72
CA LEU A 153 -0.57 -6.44 1.54
C LEU A 153 -1.49 -7.09 0.52
N TYR A 154 -2.34 -8.03 0.96
CA TYR A 154 -3.29 -8.72 0.09
C TYR A 154 -4.41 -7.80 -0.36
N GLY A 155 -4.88 -6.87 0.50
CA GLY A 155 -5.87 -5.86 0.14
C GLY A 155 -5.37 -4.96 -0.99
N VAL A 156 -4.16 -4.40 -0.85
CA VAL A 156 -3.55 -3.56 -1.89
C VAL A 156 -3.28 -4.35 -3.17
N ALA A 157 -2.77 -5.59 -3.05
CA ALA A 157 -2.54 -6.44 -4.22
C ALA A 157 -3.84 -6.78 -4.96
N LEU A 158 -4.93 -7.04 -4.22
CA LEU A 158 -6.25 -7.30 -4.81
C LEU A 158 -6.80 -6.06 -5.50
N VAL A 159 -6.86 -4.92 -4.80
CA VAL A 159 -7.37 -3.67 -5.37
C VAL A 159 -6.55 -3.24 -6.58
N GLY A 160 -5.21 -3.31 -6.50
CA GLY A 160 -4.32 -3.03 -7.62
C GLY A 160 -4.56 -3.95 -8.81
N ALA A 161 -4.72 -5.26 -8.59
CA ALA A 161 -5.02 -6.21 -9.66
C ALA A 161 -6.38 -5.92 -10.33
N LEU A 162 -7.41 -5.60 -9.54
CA LEU A 162 -8.74 -5.26 -10.05
C LEU A 162 -8.70 -3.96 -10.87
N LEU A 163 -7.99 -2.94 -10.41
CA LEU A 163 -7.80 -1.69 -11.15
C LEU A 163 -7.10 -1.94 -12.49
N ILE A 164 -5.97 -2.64 -12.48
CA ILE A 164 -5.23 -2.96 -13.70
C ILE A 164 -6.10 -3.75 -14.68
N LEU A 165 -6.83 -4.76 -14.18
CA LEU A 165 -7.72 -5.59 -15.01
C LEU A 165 -8.83 -4.75 -15.63
N PHE A 166 -9.44 -3.85 -14.86
CA PHE A 166 -10.50 -2.97 -15.33
C PHE A 166 -10.01 -2.02 -16.43
N GLU A 167 -8.88 -1.35 -16.21
CA GLU A 167 -8.29 -0.45 -17.21
C GLU A 167 -7.85 -1.21 -18.48
N LEU A 168 -7.25 -2.38 -18.31
CA LEU A 168 -6.83 -3.21 -19.45
C LEU A 168 -8.03 -3.73 -20.26
N ALA A 169 -9.14 -4.05 -19.59
CA ALA A 169 -10.38 -4.42 -20.26
C ALA A 169 -10.96 -3.26 -21.08
N GLN A 170 -10.91 -2.03 -20.58
CA GLN A 170 -11.30 -0.84 -21.35
C GLN A 170 -10.40 -0.63 -22.56
N LEU A 171 -9.07 -0.75 -22.39
CA LEU A 171 -8.12 -0.64 -23.50
C LEU A 171 -8.37 -1.71 -24.56
N LEU A 172 -8.66 -2.94 -24.15
CA LEU A 172 -9.00 -4.04 -25.06
C LEU A 172 -10.31 -3.76 -25.80
N TYR A 173 -11.34 -3.28 -25.10
CA TYR A 173 -12.62 -2.92 -25.71
C TYR A 173 -12.45 -1.86 -26.81
N ARG A 174 -11.68 -0.80 -26.53
CA ARG A 174 -11.32 0.26 -27.48
C ARG A 174 -10.58 -0.29 -28.70
N LEU A 175 -9.59 -1.16 -28.47
CA LEU A 175 -8.83 -1.80 -29.53
C LEU A 175 -9.74 -2.62 -30.47
N ILE A 176 -10.71 -3.35 -29.92
CA ILE A 176 -11.67 -4.14 -30.69
C ILE A 176 -12.56 -3.23 -31.54
N LEU A 177 -13.11 -2.15 -30.97
CA LEU A 177 -13.93 -1.18 -31.71
C LEU A 177 -13.18 -0.54 -32.86
N TRP A 178 -11.92 -0.18 -32.62
CA TRP A 178 -11.06 0.36 -33.68
C TRP A 178 -10.83 -0.64 -34.80
N LEU A 179 -10.55 -1.90 -34.47
CA LEU A 179 -10.39 -2.97 -35.45
C LEU A 179 -11.68 -3.20 -36.26
N LEU A 180 -12.84 -2.97 -35.65
CA LEU A 180 -14.15 -3.05 -36.29
C LEU A 180 -14.49 -1.86 -37.20
N GLY A 181 -13.56 -0.90 -37.37
CA GLY A 181 -13.71 0.23 -38.27
C GLY A 181 -14.29 1.47 -37.62
N SER A 182 -14.24 1.59 -36.29
CA SER A 182 -14.50 2.84 -35.57
C SER A 182 -13.17 3.56 -35.29
N PRO A 183 -12.63 4.36 -36.23
CA PRO A 183 -11.30 4.99 -36.07
C PRO A 183 -11.20 5.91 -34.85
N GLU A 184 -12.32 6.48 -34.39
CA GLU A 184 -12.41 7.28 -33.17
C GLU A 184 -12.11 6.42 -31.92
N ALA A 185 -12.35 5.12 -31.96
CA ALA A 185 -12.19 4.24 -30.78
C ALA A 185 -10.75 3.86 -30.41
N ALA A 186 -9.75 4.02 -31.29
CA ALA A 186 -8.32 3.88 -30.90
C ALA A 186 -7.48 5.11 -31.21
N GLY A 187 -8.09 6.29 -31.26
CA GLY A 187 -7.29 7.50 -31.13
C GLY A 187 -6.43 7.43 -29.85
N LEU A 188 -5.23 8.03 -29.90
CA LEU A 188 -4.47 8.43 -28.71
C LEU A 188 -5.22 9.58 -28.01
N GLU A 189 -6.50 9.37 -27.73
CA GLU A 189 -7.37 10.32 -27.05
C GLU A 189 -6.99 10.38 -25.58
N THR A 190 -7.42 11.46 -24.93
CA THR A 190 -7.25 11.71 -23.50
C THR A 190 -7.64 10.50 -22.65
N GLU A 191 -8.66 9.74 -23.07
CA GLU A 191 -9.13 8.56 -22.35
C GLU A 191 -8.17 7.36 -22.41
N THR A 192 -7.51 7.10 -23.54
CA THR A 192 -6.52 6.02 -23.65
C THR A 192 -5.29 6.34 -22.80
N VAL A 193 -4.86 7.62 -22.82
CA VAL A 193 -3.77 8.11 -21.97
C VAL A 193 -4.16 8.01 -20.50
N ASP A 194 -5.39 8.39 -20.14
CA ASP A 194 -5.92 8.30 -18.78
C ASP A 194 -5.84 6.86 -18.24
N ALA A 195 -6.35 5.89 -19.01
CA ALA A 195 -6.31 4.47 -18.65
C ALA A 195 -4.88 3.92 -18.56
N LEU A 196 -3.96 4.36 -19.42
CA LEU A 196 -2.55 3.97 -19.36
C LEU A 196 -1.85 4.53 -18.11
N VAL A 197 -2.15 5.77 -17.71
CA VAL A 197 -1.61 6.36 -16.48
C VAL A 197 -2.18 5.64 -15.26
N ARG A 198 -3.50 5.41 -15.19
CA ARG A 198 -4.12 4.64 -14.07
C ARG A 198 -3.63 3.20 -14.01
N SER A 199 -3.46 2.51 -15.12
CA SER A 199 -2.96 1.13 -15.09
C SER A 199 -1.46 1.08 -14.80
N GLY A 200 -0.69 1.99 -15.38
CA GLY A 200 0.77 2.06 -15.26
C GLY A 200 1.22 2.35 -13.83
N VAL A 201 0.63 3.38 -13.19
CA VAL A 201 0.96 3.65 -11.79
C VAL A 201 0.52 2.43 -10.94
N ALA A 202 -0.58 1.75 -11.27
CA ALA A 202 -1.20 0.72 -10.42
C ALA A 202 -0.34 -0.52 -10.46
N ALA A 203 0.18 -0.84 -11.64
CA ALA A 203 1.18 -1.86 -11.85
C ALA A 203 2.43 -1.60 -10.99
N VAL A 204 2.93 -0.36 -10.89
CA VAL A 204 4.10 -0.06 -10.05
C VAL A 204 3.84 -0.41 -8.58
N PHE A 205 2.74 0.08 -8.00
CA PHE A 205 2.42 -0.24 -6.61
C PHE A 205 2.08 -1.72 -6.41
N TRP A 206 1.35 -2.32 -7.34
CA TRP A 206 1.03 -3.74 -7.30
C TRP A 206 2.29 -4.60 -7.30
N VAL A 207 3.25 -4.34 -8.20
CA VAL A 207 4.54 -5.03 -8.24
C VAL A 207 5.29 -4.87 -6.92
N LEU A 208 5.37 -3.65 -6.37
CA LEU A 208 6.01 -3.38 -5.08
C LEU A 208 5.43 -4.24 -3.94
N HIS A 209 4.11 -4.36 -3.87
CA HIS A 209 3.44 -5.11 -2.81
C HIS A 209 3.54 -6.63 -3.04
N VAL A 210 3.43 -7.10 -4.28
CA VAL A 210 3.63 -8.52 -4.63
C VAL A 210 5.07 -8.96 -4.35
N LEU A 211 6.07 -8.15 -4.68
CA LEU A 211 7.46 -8.44 -4.33
C LEU A 211 7.65 -8.51 -2.82
N THR A 212 6.99 -7.63 -2.07
CA THR A 212 7.05 -7.68 -0.60
C THR A 212 6.42 -8.95 -0.03
N ILE A 213 5.27 -9.38 -0.56
CA ILE A 213 4.63 -10.66 -0.19
C ILE A 213 5.59 -11.83 -0.45
N ARG A 214 6.26 -11.83 -1.61
CA ARG A 214 7.22 -12.87 -1.97
C ARG A 214 8.44 -12.86 -1.06
N THR A 215 8.95 -11.68 -0.71
CA THR A 215 10.08 -11.53 0.22
C THR A 215 9.69 -11.99 1.63
N ASP A 216 8.52 -11.61 2.12
CA ASP A 216 8.02 -12.03 3.43
C ASP A 216 7.87 -13.55 3.53
N ALA A 217 7.38 -14.19 2.47
CA ALA A 217 7.28 -15.65 2.38
C ALA A 217 8.66 -16.30 2.47
N ARG A 218 9.63 -15.85 1.65
CA ARG A 218 11.01 -16.37 1.66
C ARG A 218 11.68 -16.22 3.02
N LEU A 219 11.59 -15.04 3.63
CA LEU A 219 12.17 -14.77 4.95
C LEU A 219 11.50 -15.54 6.09
N THR A 220 10.27 -16.02 5.87
CA THR A 220 9.56 -16.87 6.84
C THR A 220 9.99 -18.33 6.69
N GLU A 221 10.16 -18.80 5.44
CA GLU A 221 10.70 -20.12 5.14
C GLU A 221 12.15 -20.28 5.63
N GLU A 222 13.02 -19.30 5.33
CA GLU A 222 14.44 -19.30 5.74
C GLU A 222 14.61 -19.27 7.26
N ALA A 223 13.73 -18.52 7.96
CA ALA A 223 13.81 -18.40 9.42
C ALA A 223 13.40 -19.70 10.15
N GLY A 224 12.62 -20.57 9.49
CA GLY A 224 12.12 -21.81 10.08
C GLY A 224 11.24 -21.60 11.32
N PRO A 225 10.85 -22.69 12.02
CA PRO A 225 10.16 -22.60 13.30
C PRO A 225 11.06 -21.90 14.34
N GLY A 226 10.46 -21.03 15.16
CA GLY A 226 11.18 -20.35 16.22
C GLY A 226 11.74 -21.32 17.27
N PRO A 227 12.74 -20.93 18.08
CA PRO A 227 13.29 -21.81 19.14
C PRO A 227 12.21 -22.35 20.08
N GLU A 228 11.26 -21.50 20.48
CA GLU A 228 10.14 -21.91 21.33
C GLU A 228 9.21 -22.89 20.62
N GLU A 229 8.84 -22.62 19.37
CA GLU A 229 8.01 -23.53 18.56
C GLU A 229 8.69 -24.88 18.35
N ALA A 230 10.01 -24.88 18.10
CA ALA A 230 10.81 -26.09 17.96
C ALA A 230 10.83 -26.90 19.27
N ILE A 231 11.00 -26.23 20.42
CA ILE A 231 10.93 -26.87 21.74
C ILE A 231 9.53 -27.45 21.99
N GLN A 232 8.46 -26.71 21.68
CA GLN A 232 7.09 -27.20 21.87
C GLN A 232 6.78 -28.38 20.93
N ALA A 233 7.23 -28.32 19.68
CA ALA A 233 7.09 -29.43 18.73
C ALA A 233 7.86 -30.67 19.21
N GLN A 234 9.08 -30.49 19.72
CA GLN A 234 9.88 -31.58 20.28
C GLN A 234 9.20 -32.17 21.53
N ARG A 235 8.67 -31.33 22.40
CA ARG A 235 7.91 -31.76 23.59
C ARG A 235 6.68 -32.58 23.19
N ALA A 236 5.88 -32.08 22.26
CA ALA A 236 4.70 -32.80 21.76
C ALA A 236 5.07 -34.15 21.13
N ALA A 237 6.19 -34.22 20.40
CA ALA A 237 6.70 -35.46 19.82
C ALA A 237 7.13 -36.47 20.90
N LEU A 238 7.77 -36.01 21.97
CA LEU A 238 8.14 -36.84 23.12
C LEU A 238 6.90 -37.34 23.86
N GLU A 239 5.92 -36.49 24.11
CA GLU A 239 4.64 -36.86 24.76
C GLU A 239 3.90 -37.92 23.93
N ALA A 240 3.81 -37.74 22.61
CA ALA A 240 3.21 -38.73 21.71
C ALA A 240 3.99 -40.06 21.68
N ARG A 241 5.33 -40.01 21.79
CA ARG A 241 6.17 -41.20 21.86
C ARG A 241 5.96 -41.97 23.17
N ILE A 242 5.86 -41.25 24.29
CA ILE A 242 5.57 -41.85 25.61
C ILE A 242 4.22 -42.56 25.57
N GLN A 243 3.16 -41.90 25.09
CA GLN A 243 1.82 -42.51 24.98
C GLN A 243 1.83 -43.79 24.13
N ARG A 244 2.56 -43.80 23.01
CA ARG A 244 2.68 -44.99 22.18
C ARG A 244 3.36 -46.14 22.93
N LEU A 245 4.45 -45.86 23.64
CA LEU A 245 5.17 -46.87 24.42
C LEU A 245 4.30 -47.42 25.57
N GLU A 246 3.50 -46.58 26.21
CA GLU A 246 2.55 -47.02 27.23
C GLU A 246 1.47 -47.96 26.67
N GLN A 247 0.95 -47.66 25.48
CA GLN A 247 0.00 -48.53 24.78
C GLN A 247 0.62 -49.88 24.39
N GLU A 248 1.82 -49.87 23.82
CA GLU A 248 2.56 -51.10 23.48
C GLU A 248 2.85 -51.94 24.73
N LEU A 249 3.26 -51.31 25.83
CA LEU A 249 3.49 -51.98 27.10
C LEU A 249 2.20 -52.58 27.68
N ALA A 250 1.08 -51.85 27.61
CA ALA A 250 -0.20 -52.34 28.06
C ALA A 250 -0.67 -53.55 27.24
N ALA A 251 -0.49 -53.52 25.92
CA ALA A 251 -0.80 -54.65 25.05
C ALA A 251 0.05 -55.88 25.37
N ALA A 252 1.37 -55.71 25.52
CA ALA A 252 2.27 -56.81 25.88
C ALA A 252 1.93 -57.44 27.24
N ARG A 253 1.52 -56.63 28.22
CA ARG A 253 1.05 -57.11 29.53
C ARG A 253 -0.24 -57.91 29.42
N ALA A 254 -1.18 -57.48 28.59
CA ALA A 254 -2.42 -58.22 28.33
C ALA A 254 -2.14 -59.58 27.64
N ASP A 255 -1.19 -59.62 26.69
CA ASP A 255 -0.77 -60.86 26.04
C ASP A 255 -0.15 -61.85 27.03
N LEU A 256 0.73 -61.35 27.91
CA LEU A 256 1.36 -62.17 28.95
C LEU A 256 0.33 -62.77 29.92
N ALA A 257 -0.66 -61.99 30.35
CA ALA A 257 -1.73 -62.46 31.24
C ALA A 257 -2.57 -63.58 30.60
N ARG A 258 -2.86 -63.46 29.29
CA ARG A 258 -3.57 -64.51 28.54
C ARG A 258 -2.78 -65.83 28.49
N LEU A 259 -1.46 -65.75 28.36
CA LEU A 259 -0.60 -66.94 28.37
C LEU A 259 -0.52 -67.58 29.75
N SER A 260 -0.49 -66.79 30.83
CA SER A 260 -0.45 -67.35 32.20
C SER A 260 -1.74 -68.05 32.59
N ASP A 261 -2.91 -67.50 32.24
CA ASP A 261 -4.20 -68.10 32.59
C ASP A 261 -4.42 -69.45 31.89
N GLY A 262 -3.91 -69.61 30.65
CA GLY A 262 -3.99 -70.86 29.89
C GLY A 262 -3.05 -71.97 30.35
N GLN A 263 -2.13 -71.72 31.30
CA GLN A 263 -1.26 -72.75 31.88
C GLN A 263 -1.82 -73.36 33.18
N THR A 264 -2.94 -72.84 33.69
CA THR A 264 -3.58 -73.26 34.95
C THR A 264 -4.78 -74.20 34.79
N GLU A 265 -5.15 -74.56 33.55
CA GLU A 265 -6.07 -75.67 33.24
C GLU A 265 -5.31 -76.97 32.93
#